data_AF-A0A2T4Y873-F1
#
_entry.id   AF-A0A2T4Y873-F1
#
_cell.length_a   1.000
_cell.length_b   1.000
_cell.length_c   1.000
_cell.angle_alpha   90.00
_cell.angle_beta   90.00
_cell.angle_gamma   90.00
#
_symmetry.space_group_name_H-M   'P 1'
#
loop_
_entity.id
_entity.type
_entity.pdbx_description
1 polymer ?
#
loop_
_entity_poly.entity_id
_entity_poly.type
_entity_poly.pdbx_seq_one_letter_code
_entity_poly.pdbx_strand_id
1 'polypeptide(L)'
;MNLRRFFTRSQSAPAARDRLQLLLAHERASAGGPDLLVKLRDEILRAIAKHVQIDGDKVSVKMERGAQVSTLAVDIEIPFEAGKKAA
;
A
#
# COMPACT_ATOMS: atom_id res chain seq x y z
N MET A 1 -11.11 -17.86 9.73
CA MET A 1 -10.34 -17.04 10.69
C MET A 1 -10.50 -15.57 10.34
N ASN A 2 -10.81 -14.72 11.33
CA ASN A 2 -11.21 -13.32 11.10
C ASN A 2 -10.02 -12.40 10.77
N LEU A 3 -9.93 -11.97 9.50
CA LEU A 3 -8.95 -11.02 8.96
C LEU A 3 -9.02 -9.62 9.61
N ARG A 4 -10.16 -9.28 10.23
CA ARG A 4 -10.42 -7.97 10.82
C ARG A 4 -9.57 -7.61 12.04
N ARG A 5 -8.88 -8.57 12.65
CA ARG A 5 -8.08 -8.36 13.88
C ARG A 5 -6.74 -7.66 13.62
N PHE A 6 -6.28 -7.55 12.38
CA PHE A 6 -5.09 -6.78 12.03
C PHE A 6 -5.33 -5.26 12.01
N PHE A 7 -6.60 -4.83 11.99
CA PHE A 7 -6.99 -3.42 11.86
C PHE A 7 -7.30 -2.73 13.19
N THR A 8 -7.26 -3.45 14.31
CA THR A 8 -7.61 -2.89 15.62
C THR A 8 -6.36 -2.68 16.47
N ARG A 9 -5.79 -1.49 16.41
CA ARG A 9 -4.83 -0.99 17.41
C ARG A 9 -5.42 0.25 18.08
N SER A 10 -5.29 0.32 19.41
CA SER A 10 -5.75 1.44 20.22
C SER A 10 -5.15 2.75 19.72
N GLN A 11 -6.00 3.73 19.46
CA GLN A 11 -5.65 5.03 18.91
C GLN A 11 -5.20 5.94 20.06
N SER A 12 -3.89 6.06 20.30
CA SER A 12 -3.31 7.02 21.23
C SER A 12 -2.64 8.19 20.48
N ALA A 13 -3.03 9.41 20.88
CA ALA A 13 -2.58 10.74 20.44
C ALA A 13 -2.89 11.16 18.98
N PRO A 14 -3.38 12.40 18.75
CA PRO A 14 -3.78 12.90 17.44
C PRO A 14 -2.56 13.42 16.67
N ALA A 15 -1.61 12.55 16.36
CA ALA A 15 -0.81 12.75 15.16
C ALA A 15 -1.60 12.07 14.05
N ALA A 16 -2.58 12.78 13.49
CA ALA A 16 -3.45 12.27 12.42
C ALA A 16 -2.63 12.07 11.14
N ARG A 17 -1.80 11.03 11.10
CA ARG A 17 -1.08 10.59 9.91
C ARG A 17 -2.03 9.76 9.09
N ASP A 18 -2.32 10.23 7.89
CA ASP A 18 -3.10 9.45 6.94
C ASP A 18 -2.27 8.24 6.50
N ARG A 19 -2.93 7.10 6.30
CA ARG A 19 -2.26 5.85 5.91
C ARG A 19 -3.03 5.19 4.79
N LEU A 20 -2.32 4.85 3.71
CA LEU A 20 -2.89 4.18 2.55
C LEU A 20 -2.41 2.74 2.52
N GLN A 21 -3.35 1.81 2.60
CA GLN A 21 -3.09 0.38 2.54
C GLN A 21 -3.77 -0.21 1.30
N LEU A 22 -3.01 -0.95 0.49
CA LEU A 22 -3.47 -1.61 -0.73
C LEU A 22 -3.11 -3.09 -0.68
N LEU A 23 -4.05 -3.96 -1.07
CA LEU A 23 -3.81 -5.38 -1.24
C LEU A 23 -4.28 -5.82 -2.62
N LEU A 24 -3.38 -6.42 -3.39
CA LEU A 24 -3.63 -6.98 -4.71
C LEU A 24 -3.41 -8.47 -4.64
N ALA A 25 -4.36 -9.25 -5.15
CA ALA A 25 -4.22 -10.69 -5.36
C ALA A 25 -4.42 -10.98 -6.85
N HIS A 26 -3.49 -11.71 -7.44
CA HIS A 26 -3.52 -12.09 -8.84
C HIS A 26 -3.41 -13.62 -8.96
N GLU A 27 -4.44 -14.23 -9.52
CA GLU A 27 -4.46 -15.64 -9.89
C GLU A 27 -3.77 -15.82 -11.24
N ARG A 28 -2.73 -16.66 -11.29
CA ARG A 28 -2.00 -16.93 -12.53
C ARG A 28 -2.75 -17.98 -13.35
N ALA A 29 -3.41 -17.53 -14.42
CA ALA A 29 -4.00 -18.44 -15.41
C ALA A 29 -2.94 -19.12 -16.30
N SER A 30 -1.73 -18.55 -16.43
CA SER A 30 -0.62 -19.14 -17.18
C SER A 30 0.74 -18.81 -16.58
N ALA A 31 1.56 -19.84 -16.38
CA ALA A 31 2.92 -19.72 -15.85
C ALA A 31 3.86 -19.25 -16.98
N GLY A 32 3.94 -17.94 -17.23
CA GLY A 32 4.86 -17.42 -18.25
C GLY A 32 4.81 -15.93 -18.51
N GLY A 33 3.80 -15.22 -17.99
CA GLY A 33 3.71 -13.76 -18.15
C GLY A 33 4.71 -12.99 -17.28
N PRO A 34 5.15 -11.79 -17.71
CA PRO A 34 5.92 -10.89 -16.84
C PRO A 34 5.15 -10.63 -15.55
N ASP A 35 5.87 -10.50 -14.43
CA ASP A 35 5.25 -10.35 -13.10
C ASP A 35 4.38 -9.09 -13.04
N LEU A 36 3.09 -9.25 -13.32
CA LEU A 36 2.10 -8.19 -13.40
C LEU A 36 2.05 -7.41 -12.09
N LEU A 37 2.20 -8.08 -10.95
CA LEU A 37 2.20 -7.45 -9.64
C LEU A 37 3.40 -6.52 -9.46
N VAL A 38 4.56 -6.88 -9.99
CA VAL A 38 5.75 -6.01 -9.95
C VAL A 38 5.55 -4.77 -10.82
N LYS A 39 4.95 -4.90 -12.00
CA LYS A 39 4.61 -3.74 -12.85
C LYS A 39 3.60 -2.82 -12.17
N LEU A 40 2.50 -3.40 -11.65
CA LEU A 40 1.45 -2.65 -10.96
C LEU A 40 1.98 -1.96 -9.70
N ARG A 41 2.89 -2.60 -8.95
CA ARG A 41 3.58 -1.96 -7.82
C ARG A 41 4.20 -0.64 -8.24
N ASP A 42 5.02 -0.65 -9.28
CA ASP A 42 5.79 0.52 -9.70
C ASP A 42 4.87 1.62 -10.27
N GLU A 43 3.84 1.23 -11.03
CA GLU A 43 2.86 2.17 -11.58
C GLU A 43 2.01 2.82 -10.48
N ILE A 44 1.56 2.05 -9.50
CA ILE A 44 0.75 2.54 -8.38
C ILE A 44 1.58 3.48 -7.50
N LEU A 45 2.80 3.11 -7.15
CA LEU A 45 3.69 3.99 -6.38
C LEU A 45 3.93 5.31 -7.10
N ARG A 46 4.17 5.27 -8.42
CA ARG A 46 4.29 6.49 -9.24
C ARG A 46 2.99 7.30 -9.29
N ALA A 47 1.84 6.65 -9.39
CA ALA A 47 0.55 7.34 -9.41
C ALA A 47 0.29 8.04 -8.07
N ILE A 48 0.53 7.37 -6.95
CA ILE A 48 0.38 7.96 -5.61
C ILE A 48 1.35 9.12 -5.43
N ALA A 49 2.60 8.99 -5.92
CA ALA A 49 3.63 10.03 -5.77
C ALA A 49 3.29 11.32 -6.51
N LYS A 50 2.40 11.27 -7.51
CA LYS A 50 1.89 12.46 -8.19
C LYS A 50 0.89 13.26 -7.36
N HIS A 51 0.25 12.63 -6.39
CA HIS A 51 -0.84 13.23 -5.60
C HIS A 51 -0.47 13.45 -4.14
N VAL A 52 0.51 12.72 -3.64
CA VAL A 52 0.90 12.72 -2.24
C VAL A 52 2.41 12.69 -2.14
N GLN A 53 2.96 13.48 -1.23
CA GLN A 53 4.38 13.41 -0.91
C GLN A 53 4.64 12.10 -0.16
N ILE A 54 5.35 11.19 -0.82
CA ILE A 54 5.72 9.90 -0.25
C ILE A 54 7.15 9.97 0.24
N ASP A 55 7.37 9.59 1.49
CA ASP A 55 8.70 9.31 2.01
C ASP A 55 9.04 7.85 1.72
N GLY A 56 10.12 7.60 0.99
CA GLY A 56 10.55 6.24 0.59
C GLY A 56 10.77 5.32 1.79
N ASP A 57 11.20 5.89 2.92
CA ASP A 57 11.44 5.14 4.17
C ASP A 57 10.13 4.74 4.85
N LYS A 58 9.00 5.31 4.43
CA LYS A 58 7.66 5.06 4.96
C LYS A 58 6.76 4.25 4.02
N VAL A 59 7.36 3.60 3.02
CA VAL A 59 6.69 2.67 2.13
C VAL A 59 7.09 1.25 2.48
N SER A 60 6.13 0.44 2.94
CA SER A 60 6.31 -0.99 3.16
C SER A 60 5.64 -1.77 2.04
N VAL A 61 6.42 -2.54 1.29
CA VAL A 61 5.92 -3.45 0.26
C VAL A 61 6.19 -4.89 0.66
N LYS A 62 5.16 -5.73 0.62
CA LYS A 62 5.25 -7.17 0.85
C LYS A 62 4.67 -7.90 -0.33
N MET A 63 5.46 -8.77 -0.95
CA MET A 63 5.00 -9.65 -2.02
C MET A 63 5.10 -11.09 -1.57
N GLU A 64 4.01 -11.83 -1.70
CA GLU A 64 3.94 -13.25 -1.42
C GLU A 64 3.59 -13.99 -2.70
N ARG A 65 4.43 -14.94 -3.10
CA ARG A 65 4.20 -15.74 -4.30
C ARG A 65 3.75 -17.14 -3.87
N GLY A 66 2.46 -17.41 -3.98
CA GLY A 66 1.90 -18.74 -3.81
C GLY A 66 1.96 -19.56 -5.10
N ALA A 67 1.52 -20.82 -5.05
CA ALA A 67 1.49 -21.72 -6.20
C ALA A 67 0.58 -21.17 -7.32
N GLN A 68 -0.67 -20.81 -6.98
CA GLN A 68 -1.68 -20.35 -7.94
C GLN A 68 -1.96 -18.85 -7.86
N VAL A 69 -1.85 -18.27 -6.67
CA VAL A 69 -2.13 -16.86 -6.41
C VAL A 69 -0.87 -16.17 -5.92
N SER A 70 -0.58 -15.01 -6.48
CA SER A 70 0.43 -14.09 -5.96
C SER A 70 -0.26 -12.88 -5.35
N THR A 71 0.28 -12.39 -4.24
CA THR A 71 -0.30 -11.30 -3.46
C THR A 71 0.73 -10.19 -3.29
N LEU A 72 0.31 -8.94 -3.41
CA LEU A 72 1.09 -7.75 -3.12
C LEU A 72 0.34 -6.90 -2.09
N ALA A 73 0.97 -6.62 -0.96
CA ALA A 73 0.51 -5.66 0.03
C ALA A 73 1.44 -4.43 0.00
N VAL A 74 0.85 -3.26 -0.17
CA VAL A 74 1.55 -1.96 -0.14
C VAL A 74 0.95 -1.15 1.00
N ASP A 75 1.82 -0.55 1.79
CA ASP A 75 1.47 0.22 2.96
C ASP A 75 2.29 1.51 2.97
N ILE A 76 1.60 2.64 2.95
CA ILE A 76 2.20 3.97 2.77
C ILE A 76 1.71 4.85 3.89
N GLU A 77 2.64 5.39 4.68
CA GLU A 77 2.33 6.46 5.62
C GLU A 77 2.44 7.81 4.92
N ILE A 78 1.35 8.57 4.99
CA ILE A 78 1.24 9.89 4.37
C ILE A 78 1.46 10.94 5.46
N PRO A 79 2.44 11.85 5.29
CA PRO A 79 2.59 12.97 6.20
C PRO A 79 1.35 13.87 6.12
N PHE A 80 0.83 14.26 7.27
CA PHE A 80 -0.24 15.24 7.34
C PHE A 80 0.33 16.63 7.11
N GLU A 81 0.15 17.17 5.90
CA GLU A 81 0.44 18.57 5.61
C GLU A 81 -0.66 19.46 6.20
N ALA A 82 -0.51 19.81 7.48
CA ALA A 82 -1.31 20.83 8.16
C ALA A 82 -0.97 22.23 7.60
N GLY A 83 -1.27 22.50 6.32
CA GLY A 83 -0.70 23.69 5.70
C GLY A 83 -1.20 24.03 4.30
N LYS A 84 -2.52 24.21 4.12
CA LYS A 84 -3.09 25.11 3.10
C LYS A 84 -4.60 25.29 3.25
N LYS A 85 -5.07 25.89 4.35
CA LYS A 85 -6.30 26.74 4.41
C LYS A 85 -6.30 27.55 5.72
N ALA A 86 -5.44 28.55 5.76
CA ALA A 86 -5.68 29.77 6.50
C ALA A 86 -5.54 30.90 5.48
N ALA A 87 -6.58 31.08 4.68
CA ALA A 87 -6.81 32.24 3.82
C ALA A 87 -8.32 32.41 3.70
#